data_AF-A0A4V1AML7-F1
#
_entry.id   AF-A0A4V1AML7-F1
#
_cell.length_a   1.000
_cell.length_b   1.000
_cell.length_c   1.000
_cell.angle_alpha   90.00
_cell.angle_beta   90.00
_cell.angle_gamma   90.00
#
_symmetry.space_group_name_H-M   'P 1'
#
loop_
_entity.id
_entity.type
_entity.pdbx_description
1 polymer ?
#
loop_
_entity_poly.entity_id
_entity_poly.type
_entity_poly.pdbx_seq_one_letter_code
_entity_poly.pdbx_strand_id
1 'polypeptide(L)'
;MAGYIFTLDNIESLNELILNGVYSTNLNVPLKNQWLIHHEGTFTDYLSMSEGDNVYFFIKRKIYGVGKLVNINGDCKHLNFPGADIPLTAKFPALKDKMILNKSTFNLGNRFLCTFENAPYFFKTGIDMDDVLSSNPRAFKMLRVLSRLSFIKIDDVENKALCDIILKTNENEIANPKNIFSYSDKLHNRVKSLIDINYKVNANNILALAANGSKMKHEMAIEAGIIDYIKNTTNNIFGDWDYLSHQVVASPFKPVHYMDKMDIFGYRFIPSFTTISKYLTIEIKREVADKEVINQLMKYVDWINHEYSFGDYSMIEAFVVAQDFPEEVVRLRNEAGKRTFVKGRHPAVTMHWSSLRLIKYIYNEHTKELEFIEKE
;
A
#
# COMPACT_ATOMS: atom_id res chain seq x y z
N MET A 1 -0.48 -5.08 -12.27
CA MET A 1 0.02 -5.60 -10.97
C MET A 1 0.95 -4.55 -10.39
N ALA A 2 0.86 -4.30 -9.09
CA ALA A 2 1.76 -3.37 -8.41
C ALA A 2 3.13 -4.02 -8.16
N GLY A 3 4.08 -3.23 -7.65
CA GLY A 3 5.35 -3.73 -7.13
C GLY A 3 5.60 -3.26 -5.69
N TYR A 4 6.30 -4.07 -4.90
CA TYR A 4 6.78 -3.73 -3.57
C TYR A 4 8.30 -3.84 -3.52
N ILE A 5 8.97 -2.76 -3.17
CA ILE A 5 10.42 -2.73 -3.04
C ILE A 5 10.79 -2.68 -1.56
N PHE A 6 11.35 -3.77 -1.06
CA PHE A 6 11.74 -3.92 0.33
C PHE A 6 13.20 -3.56 0.55
N THR A 7 13.44 -2.65 1.49
CA THR A 7 14.79 -2.27 1.94
C THR A 7 15.32 -3.32 2.92
N LEU A 8 16.52 -3.82 2.65
CA LEU A 8 17.24 -4.77 3.50
C LEU A 8 18.63 -4.24 3.87
N ASP A 9 19.16 -4.72 4.99
CA ASP A 9 20.45 -4.27 5.52
C ASP A 9 21.65 -4.97 4.87
N ASN A 10 21.52 -6.26 4.53
CA ASN A 10 22.62 -7.11 4.06
C ASN A 10 22.17 -8.31 3.20
N ILE A 11 23.16 -8.95 2.55
CA ILE A 11 22.96 -10.05 1.60
C ILE A 11 22.60 -11.36 2.32
N GLU A 12 23.06 -11.54 3.55
CA GLU A 12 22.71 -12.71 4.37
C GLU A 12 21.22 -12.75 4.64
N SER A 13 20.63 -11.59 5.00
CA SER A 13 19.19 -11.42 5.19
C SER A 13 18.44 -11.70 3.89
N LEU A 14 18.92 -11.18 2.76
CA LEU A 14 18.35 -11.45 1.44
C LEU A 14 18.33 -12.95 1.12
N ASN A 15 19.44 -13.65 1.33
CA ASN A 15 19.55 -15.08 1.10
C ASN A 15 18.58 -15.88 1.97
N GLU A 16 18.50 -15.55 3.27
CA GLU A 16 17.55 -16.19 4.18
C GLU A 16 16.10 -15.98 3.73
N LEU A 17 15.78 -14.76 3.33
CA LEU A 17 14.43 -14.35 2.99
C LEU A 17 13.95 -14.99 1.69
N ILE A 18 14.80 -15.02 0.66
CA ILE A 18 14.53 -15.71 -0.61
C ILE A 18 14.44 -17.23 -0.39
N LEU A 19 15.34 -17.80 0.41
CA LEU A 19 15.32 -19.24 0.71
C LEU A 19 13.97 -19.68 1.30
N ASN A 20 13.35 -18.81 2.10
CA ASN A 20 12.12 -19.13 2.81
C ASN A 20 10.84 -18.59 2.16
N GLY A 21 10.95 -17.63 1.23
CA GLY A 21 9.81 -17.00 0.56
C GLY A 21 8.89 -16.21 1.50
N VAL A 22 9.41 -15.66 2.60
CA VAL A 22 8.60 -14.90 3.58
C VAL A 22 9.34 -13.62 3.98
N TYR A 23 8.72 -12.47 3.73
CA TYR A 23 9.22 -11.17 4.19
C TYR A 23 8.52 -10.71 5.46
N SER A 24 9.25 -10.01 6.31
CA SER A 24 8.68 -9.25 7.41
C SER A 24 9.54 -8.03 7.73
N THR A 25 8.87 -6.92 7.98
CA THR A 25 9.51 -5.74 8.53
C THR A 25 9.88 -6.00 9.99
N ASN A 26 11.12 -5.71 10.36
CA ASN A 26 11.54 -5.72 11.75
C ASN A 26 11.07 -4.44 12.44
N LEU A 27 10.12 -4.55 13.37
CA LEU A 27 9.55 -3.42 14.08
C LEU A 27 10.08 -3.31 15.51
N ASN A 28 10.36 -2.09 15.93
CA ASN A 28 10.65 -1.77 17.33
C ASN A 28 9.34 -1.68 18.11
N VAL A 29 8.96 -2.76 18.79
CA VAL A 29 7.71 -2.82 19.56
C VAL A 29 7.71 -1.74 20.67
N PRO A 30 6.74 -0.81 20.67
CA PRO A 30 6.72 0.30 21.62
C PRO A 30 6.55 -0.15 23.08
N LEU A 31 7.26 0.52 24.01
CA LEU A 31 7.17 0.24 25.45
C LEU A 31 5.83 0.68 26.08
N LYS A 32 5.12 1.61 25.45
CA LYS A 32 3.85 2.18 25.97
C LYS A 32 2.61 1.41 25.53
N ASN A 33 2.77 0.21 24.96
CA ASN A 33 1.66 -0.63 24.49
C ASN A 33 0.71 0.10 23.52
N GLN A 34 1.24 1.01 22.71
CA GLN A 34 0.51 1.76 21.68
C GLN A 34 1.35 1.79 20.41
N TRP A 35 0.71 1.55 19.26
CA TRP A 35 1.35 1.78 17.97
C TRP A 35 1.56 3.27 17.74
N LEU A 36 2.62 3.58 16.98
CA LEU A 36 2.94 4.93 16.55
C LEU A 36 2.55 5.07 15.08
N ILE A 37 2.36 6.30 14.60
CA ILE A 37 1.94 6.60 13.22
C ILE A 37 2.77 5.84 12.17
N HIS A 38 4.09 5.71 12.34
CA HIS A 38 4.92 4.97 11.37
C HIS A 38 4.66 3.44 11.38
N HIS A 39 4.26 2.88 12.53
CA HIS A 39 3.84 1.47 12.59
C HIS A 39 2.51 1.29 11.87
N GLU A 40 1.55 2.18 12.13
CA GLU A 40 0.24 2.18 11.47
C GLU A 40 0.43 2.25 9.95
N GLY A 41 1.27 3.16 9.44
CA GLY A 41 1.56 3.25 8.01
C GLY A 41 2.21 1.98 7.43
N THR A 42 3.14 1.36 8.16
CA THR A 42 3.72 0.08 7.73
C THR A 42 2.66 -1.02 7.65
N PHE A 43 1.72 -1.06 8.59
CA PHE A 43 0.62 -2.02 8.55
C PHE A 43 -0.36 -1.72 7.40
N THR A 44 -0.65 -0.46 7.13
CA THR A 44 -1.42 0.00 5.97
C THR A 44 -0.79 -0.49 4.65
N ASP A 45 0.53 -0.44 4.54
CA ASP A 45 1.23 -1.00 3.37
C ASP A 45 0.96 -2.50 3.20
N TYR A 46 1.01 -3.30 4.27
CA TYR A 46 0.66 -4.73 4.22
C TYR A 46 -0.82 -4.93 3.88
N LEU A 47 -1.74 -4.15 4.45
CA LEU A 47 -3.18 -4.26 4.17
C LEU A 47 -3.50 -4.06 2.68
N SER A 48 -2.69 -3.27 1.98
CA SER A 48 -2.84 -3.01 0.55
C SER A 48 -2.32 -4.14 -0.38
N MET A 49 -1.65 -5.16 0.17
CA MET A 49 -1.03 -6.24 -0.61
C MET A 49 -2.06 -7.19 -1.22
N SER A 50 -1.80 -7.62 -2.46
CA SER A 50 -2.61 -8.61 -3.18
C SER A 50 -1.73 -9.68 -3.81
N GLU A 51 -2.30 -10.87 -3.99
CA GLU A 51 -1.67 -11.93 -4.76
C GLU A 51 -1.27 -11.45 -6.16
N GLY A 52 -0.09 -11.86 -6.62
CA GLY A 52 0.45 -11.49 -7.92
C GLY A 52 1.21 -10.17 -7.95
N ASP A 53 1.08 -9.30 -6.94
CA ASP A 53 1.93 -8.10 -6.85
C ASP A 53 3.41 -8.50 -6.78
N ASN A 54 4.27 -7.77 -7.49
CA ASN A 54 5.69 -8.11 -7.57
C ASN A 54 6.46 -7.72 -6.31
N VAL A 55 7.52 -8.46 -6.02
CA VAL A 55 8.40 -8.26 -4.87
C VAL A 55 9.83 -8.03 -5.36
N TYR A 56 10.46 -6.98 -4.84
CA TYR A 56 11.84 -6.60 -5.13
C TYR A 56 12.60 -6.37 -3.83
N PHE A 57 13.88 -6.71 -3.81
CA PHE A 57 14.75 -6.45 -2.65
C PHE A 57 15.85 -5.46 -3.00
N PHE A 58 15.89 -4.37 -2.23
CA PHE A 58 16.84 -3.28 -2.36
C PHE A 58 17.84 -3.31 -1.21
N ILE A 59 19.13 -3.36 -1.53
CA ILE A 59 20.23 -3.24 -0.56
C ILE A 59 21.20 -2.18 -1.03
N LYS A 60 21.38 -1.13 -0.22
CA LYS A 60 22.25 0.02 -0.47
C LYS A 60 21.92 0.78 -1.76
N ARG A 61 22.35 0.24 -2.90
CA ARG A 61 22.15 0.82 -4.23
C ARG A 61 21.63 -0.20 -5.23
N LYS A 62 21.44 -1.45 -4.83
CA LYS A 62 21.20 -2.57 -5.76
C LYS A 62 19.86 -3.23 -5.56
N ILE A 63 19.23 -3.65 -6.65
CA ILE A 63 17.99 -4.44 -6.68
C ILE A 63 18.27 -5.84 -7.22
N TYR A 64 17.76 -6.89 -6.54
CA TYR A 64 18.25 -8.28 -6.68
C TYR A 64 17.32 -9.27 -7.41
N GLY A 65 16.52 -8.82 -8.37
CA GLY A 65 15.62 -9.69 -9.13
C GLY A 65 14.15 -9.46 -8.80
N VAL A 66 13.31 -10.43 -9.18
CA VAL A 66 11.85 -10.29 -9.11
C VAL A 66 11.21 -11.53 -8.50
N GLY A 67 10.30 -11.30 -7.55
CA GLY A 67 9.35 -12.26 -7.03
C GLY A 67 7.92 -11.80 -7.22
N LYS A 68 6.97 -12.59 -6.72
CA LYS A 68 5.55 -12.21 -6.64
C LYS A 68 4.94 -12.72 -5.35
N LEU A 69 4.01 -11.94 -4.80
CA LEU A 69 3.21 -12.34 -3.65
C LEU A 69 2.32 -13.53 -4.01
N VAL A 70 2.22 -14.50 -3.12
CA VAL A 70 1.43 -15.72 -3.30
C VAL A 70 0.56 -15.99 -2.09
N ASN A 71 -0.65 -16.47 -2.32
CA ASN A 71 -1.57 -16.79 -1.25
C ASN A 71 -1.21 -18.12 -0.57
N ILE A 72 -1.20 -18.13 0.76
CA ILE A 72 -1.22 -19.35 1.58
C ILE A 72 -2.50 -19.33 2.41
N ASN A 73 -3.34 -20.34 2.25
CA ASN A 73 -4.67 -20.43 2.87
C ASN A 73 -5.56 -19.18 2.61
N GLY A 74 -5.48 -18.62 1.40
CA GLY A 74 -6.40 -17.58 0.91
C GLY A 74 -5.93 -16.13 1.04
N ASP A 75 -4.75 -15.88 1.62
CA ASP A 75 -4.15 -14.55 1.66
C ASP A 75 -2.62 -14.61 1.56
N CYS A 76 -1.98 -13.53 1.12
CA CYS A 76 -0.53 -13.41 0.97
C CYS A 76 0.13 -12.72 2.17
N LYS A 77 -0.67 -12.30 3.16
CA LYS A 77 -0.25 -11.58 4.36
C LYS A 77 -0.79 -12.25 5.61
N HIS A 78 0.06 -12.34 6.63
CA HIS A 78 -0.26 -13.03 7.88
C HIS A 78 0.38 -12.31 9.08
N LEU A 79 -0.27 -12.39 10.23
CA LEU A 79 0.38 -12.10 11.50
C LEU A 79 1.44 -13.17 11.77
N ASN A 80 2.57 -12.80 12.37
CA ASN A 80 3.61 -13.76 12.73
C ASN A 80 3.15 -14.75 13.80
N PHE A 81 2.26 -14.30 14.68
CA PHE A 81 1.60 -15.11 15.71
C PHE A 81 0.25 -14.45 16.04
N PRO A 82 -0.70 -15.18 16.67
CA PRO A 82 -1.98 -14.61 17.05
C PRO A 82 -1.82 -13.37 17.95
N GLY A 83 -2.43 -12.25 17.54
CA GLY A 83 -2.34 -10.97 18.25
C GLY A 83 -1.03 -10.20 18.04
N ALA A 84 -0.22 -10.53 17.02
CA ALA A 84 1.02 -9.79 16.73
C ALA A 84 0.77 -8.31 16.33
N ASP A 85 -0.44 -7.99 15.90
CA ASP A 85 -0.97 -6.66 15.64
C ASP A 85 -1.32 -5.86 16.91
N ILE A 86 -1.07 -6.41 18.10
CA ILE A 86 -1.13 -5.70 19.38
C ILE A 86 0.31 -5.43 19.83
N PRO A 87 0.68 -4.23 20.32
CA PRO A 87 2.03 -3.87 20.75
C PRO A 87 2.38 -4.45 22.13
N LEU A 88 1.93 -5.69 22.40
CA LEU A 88 2.18 -6.48 23.60
C LEU A 88 2.73 -7.82 23.16
N THR A 89 3.72 -8.34 23.88
CA THR A 89 4.32 -9.64 23.51
C THR A 89 4.70 -10.43 24.74
N ALA A 90 4.26 -11.68 24.79
CA ALA A 90 4.79 -12.65 25.74
C ALA A 90 6.27 -12.96 25.44
N LYS A 91 6.95 -13.62 26.37
CA LYS A 91 8.35 -14.02 26.18
C LYS A 91 8.47 -15.05 25.05
N PHE A 92 9.56 -14.98 24.30
CA PHE A 92 9.83 -15.86 23.15
C PHE A 92 9.58 -17.35 23.40
N PRO A 93 10.04 -17.99 24.50
CA PRO A 93 9.79 -19.41 24.74
C PRO A 93 8.30 -19.79 24.79
N ALA A 94 7.42 -18.87 25.19
CA ALA A 94 5.98 -19.11 25.26
C ALA A 94 5.26 -18.94 23.92
N LEU A 95 5.85 -18.20 22.98
CA LEU A 95 5.26 -17.91 21.66
C LEU A 95 5.88 -18.71 20.52
N LYS A 96 7.12 -19.19 20.68
CA LYS A 96 7.93 -19.80 19.61
C LYS A 96 7.17 -20.81 18.73
N ASP A 97 6.37 -21.67 19.34
CA ASP A 97 5.67 -22.73 18.59
C ASP A 97 4.49 -22.20 17.77
N LYS A 98 3.91 -21.06 18.20
CA LYS A 98 2.85 -20.32 17.50
C LYS A 98 3.41 -19.31 16.49
N MET A 99 4.70 -19.01 16.52
CA MET A 99 5.32 -18.05 15.62
C MET A 99 5.66 -18.70 14.26
N ILE A 100 5.38 -18.01 13.17
CA ILE A 100 5.83 -18.41 11.82
C ILE A 100 7.35 -18.26 11.73
N LEU A 101 7.85 -17.04 11.93
CA LEU A 101 9.27 -16.72 12.09
C LEU A 101 9.64 -16.87 13.56
N ASN A 102 10.38 -17.92 13.89
CA ASN A 102 10.56 -18.35 15.29
C ASN A 102 12.00 -18.77 15.63
N LYS A 103 13.00 -18.16 14.98
CA LYS A 103 14.41 -18.52 15.15
C LYS A 103 14.99 -17.97 16.44
N SER A 104 14.64 -16.74 16.81
CA SER A 104 15.16 -16.09 18.02
C SER A 104 14.22 -15.02 18.57
N THR A 105 14.59 -14.45 19.72
CA THR A 105 13.87 -13.30 20.33
C THR A 105 13.74 -12.11 19.40
N PHE A 106 14.62 -11.97 18.40
CA PHE A 106 14.50 -10.96 17.36
C PHE A 106 13.17 -11.04 16.62
N ASN A 107 12.67 -12.26 16.38
CA ASN A 107 11.42 -12.44 15.64
C ASN A 107 10.17 -12.00 16.40
N LEU A 108 10.29 -11.58 17.67
CA LEU A 108 9.20 -10.90 18.38
C LEU A 108 8.89 -9.54 17.74
N GLY A 109 9.86 -8.89 17.09
CA GLY A 109 9.66 -7.65 16.34
C GLY A 109 8.98 -7.84 14.98
N ASN A 110 8.98 -9.07 14.45
CA ASN A 110 8.25 -9.41 13.23
C ASN A 110 6.77 -9.57 13.56
N ARG A 111 5.95 -8.61 13.17
CA ARG A 111 4.50 -8.60 13.47
C ARG A 111 3.68 -9.06 12.29
N PHE A 112 3.85 -8.39 11.15
CA PHE A 112 3.18 -8.71 9.89
C PHE A 112 4.20 -9.35 8.95
N LEU A 113 3.72 -10.30 8.16
CA LEU A 113 4.49 -11.06 7.21
C LEU A 113 3.78 -11.02 5.86
N CYS A 114 4.53 -11.17 4.77
CA CYS A 114 3.97 -11.58 3.50
C CYS A 114 4.72 -12.77 2.89
N THR A 115 4.01 -13.58 2.12
CA THR A 115 4.51 -14.78 1.43
C THR A 115 4.70 -14.50 -0.04
N PHE A 116 5.84 -14.92 -0.58
CA PHE A 116 6.20 -14.70 -1.98
C PHE A 116 6.95 -15.90 -2.56
N GLU A 117 6.97 -15.98 -3.89
CA GLU A 117 7.81 -16.91 -4.64
C GLU A 117 8.67 -16.17 -5.67
N ASN A 118 9.64 -16.87 -6.24
CA ASN A 118 10.49 -16.33 -7.31
C ASN A 118 9.67 -16.14 -8.60
N ALA A 119 9.89 -15.02 -9.32
CA ALA A 119 9.15 -14.73 -10.55
C ALA A 119 9.93 -13.79 -11.50
N PRO A 120 10.88 -14.28 -12.32
CA PRO A 120 11.30 -15.68 -12.43
C PRO A 120 12.33 -16.06 -11.36
N TYR A 121 13.24 -15.15 -11.01
CA TYR A 121 14.36 -15.42 -10.10
C TYR A 121 14.77 -14.17 -9.33
N PHE A 122 15.39 -14.41 -8.18
CA PHE A 122 16.30 -13.46 -7.55
C PHE A 122 17.75 -13.82 -7.90
N PHE A 123 18.53 -12.82 -8.28
CA PHE A 123 19.90 -12.98 -8.78
C PHE A 123 20.91 -12.54 -7.72
N LYS A 124 22.03 -13.24 -7.58
CA LYS A 124 23.09 -12.88 -6.62
C LYS A 124 23.82 -11.58 -7.00
N THR A 125 23.75 -11.19 -8.27
CA THR A 125 24.23 -9.89 -8.75
C THR A 125 23.05 -8.94 -8.91
N GLY A 126 22.95 -7.94 -8.03
CA GLY A 126 21.95 -6.88 -8.15
C GLY A 126 22.35 -5.77 -9.14
N ILE A 127 21.34 -5.09 -9.67
CA ILE A 127 21.46 -3.97 -10.62
C ILE A 127 21.51 -2.65 -9.85
N ASP A 128 22.40 -1.73 -10.24
CA ASP A 128 22.51 -0.43 -9.58
C ASP A 128 21.29 0.47 -9.85
N MET A 129 20.89 1.24 -8.84
CA MET A 129 19.74 2.13 -8.87
C MET A 129 19.86 3.18 -9.96
N ASP A 130 21.06 3.67 -10.29
CA ASP A 130 21.24 4.64 -11.36
C ASP A 130 20.96 4.00 -12.73
N ASP A 131 21.34 2.74 -12.93
CA ASP A 131 21.01 1.98 -14.14
C ASP A 131 19.50 1.75 -14.25
N VAL A 132 18.84 1.42 -13.14
CA VAL A 132 17.38 1.28 -13.07
C VAL A 132 16.70 2.61 -13.45
N LEU A 133 17.04 3.70 -12.76
CA LEU A 133 16.40 5.01 -12.96
C LEU A 133 16.70 5.63 -14.32
N SER A 134 17.82 5.29 -14.95
CA SER A 134 18.18 5.75 -16.30
C SER A 134 17.54 4.92 -17.42
N SER A 135 17.13 3.68 -17.15
CA SER A 135 16.53 2.78 -18.16
C SER A 135 15.18 3.28 -18.70
N ASN A 136 14.35 3.88 -17.82
CA ASN A 136 13.09 4.52 -18.19
C ASN A 136 12.75 5.67 -17.24
N PRO A 137 13.42 6.83 -17.37
CA PRO A 137 13.37 7.89 -16.36
C PRO A 137 11.97 8.44 -16.07
N ARG A 138 11.07 8.38 -17.07
CA ARG A 138 9.69 8.89 -16.99
C ARG A 138 8.74 7.96 -16.23
N ALA A 139 9.04 6.66 -16.16
CA ALA A 139 8.21 5.73 -15.42
C ALA A 139 8.35 5.95 -13.90
N PHE A 140 9.59 6.08 -13.41
CA PHE A 140 9.88 6.08 -11.99
C PHE A 140 9.51 7.38 -11.28
N LYS A 141 8.46 7.31 -10.44
CA LYS A 141 7.99 8.39 -9.56
C LYS A 141 8.21 7.99 -8.10
N MET A 142 7.56 6.92 -7.65
CA MET A 142 7.63 6.44 -6.26
C MET A 142 9.01 5.84 -5.94
N LEU A 143 9.66 5.14 -6.87
CA LEU A 143 11.00 4.60 -6.62
C LEU A 143 12.02 5.70 -6.24
N ARG A 144 11.88 6.90 -6.80
CA ARG A 144 12.78 8.05 -6.52
C ARG A 144 12.66 8.59 -5.09
N VAL A 145 11.59 8.23 -4.38
CA VAL A 145 11.31 8.71 -3.03
C VAL A 145 11.48 7.62 -1.97
N LEU A 146 12.00 6.45 -2.36
CA LEU A 146 12.40 5.38 -1.44
C LEU A 146 13.55 5.87 -0.55
N SER A 147 13.21 6.41 0.62
CA SER A 147 14.19 6.96 1.56
C SER A 147 13.72 6.77 3.00
N ARG A 148 14.51 6.04 3.80
CA ARG A 148 14.23 5.74 5.22
C ARG A 148 12.90 4.99 5.44
N LEU A 149 12.49 4.20 4.44
CA LEU A 149 11.31 3.35 4.51
C LEU A 149 11.74 1.88 4.51
N SER A 150 11.00 1.05 5.25
CA SER A 150 11.17 -0.40 5.21
C SER A 150 10.81 -0.97 3.84
N PHE A 151 9.79 -0.40 3.19
CA PHE A 151 9.46 -0.69 1.81
C PHE A 151 8.55 0.39 1.22
N ILE A 152 8.35 0.35 -0.10
CA ILE A 152 7.45 1.25 -0.83
C ILE A 152 6.67 0.46 -1.88
N LYS A 153 5.42 0.86 -2.13
CA LYS A 153 4.60 0.36 -3.23
C LYS A 153 4.79 1.25 -4.47
N ILE A 154 4.88 0.62 -5.64
CA ILE A 154 4.95 1.26 -6.95
C ILE A 154 3.79 0.78 -7.82
N ASP A 155 3.31 1.63 -8.73
CA ASP A 155 2.22 1.29 -9.64
C ASP A 155 2.64 0.29 -10.73
N ASP A 156 1.71 -0.07 -11.62
CA ASP A 156 1.94 -1.04 -12.68
C ASP A 156 2.91 -0.55 -13.76
N VAL A 157 2.96 0.76 -14.01
CA VAL A 157 3.89 1.38 -14.96
C VAL A 157 5.32 1.32 -14.43
N GLU A 158 5.54 1.74 -13.18
CA GLU A 158 6.83 1.65 -12.49
C GLU A 158 7.27 0.20 -12.34
N ASN A 159 6.34 -0.67 -11.92
CA ASN A 159 6.58 -2.09 -11.76
C ASN A 159 7.03 -2.74 -13.08
N LYS A 160 6.34 -2.45 -14.19
CA LYS A 160 6.74 -2.94 -15.51
C LYS A 160 8.12 -2.45 -15.91
N ALA A 161 8.41 -1.16 -15.73
CA ALA A 161 9.72 -0.60 -16.07
C ALA A 161 10.85 -1.25 -15.25
N LEU A 162 10.62 -1.50 -13.96
CA LEU A 162 11.57 -2.19 -13.08
C LEU A 162 11.77 -3.65 -13.49
N CYS A 163 10.69 -4.38 -13.76
CA CYS A 163 10.74 -5.73 -14.30
C CYS A 163 11.57 -5.78 -15.59
N ASP A 164 11.26 -4.93 -16.57
CA ASP A 164 11.89 -4.97 -17.90
C ASP A 164 13.41 -4.80 -17.82
N ILE A 165 13.93 -3.85 -17.02
CA ILE A 165 15.38 -3.66 -16.86
C ILE A 165 16.04 -4.82 -16.12
N ILE A 166 15.36 -5.39 -15.13
CA ILE A 166 15.87 -6.55 -14.39
C ILE A 166 15.99 -7.77 -15.29
N LEU A 167 14.94 -8.06 -16.06
CA LEU A 167 14.91 -9.21 -16.96
C LEU A 167 15.91 -9.04 -18.09
N LYS A 168 15.98 -7.84 -18.70
CA LYS A 168 16.92 -7.55 -19.79
C LYS A 168 18.37 -7.70 -19.35
N THR A 169 18.72 -7.22 -18.16
CA THR A 169 20.09 -7.31 -17.63
C THR A 169 20.49 -8.76 -17.31
N ASN A 170 19.51 -9.62 -17.02
CA ASN A 170 19.71 -11.00 -16.60
C ASN A 170 19.24 -12.02 -17.63
N GLU A 171 19.09 -11.65 -18.92
CA GLU A 171 18.55 -12.52 -19.97
C GLU A 171 19.28 -13.87 -20.05
N ASN A 172 20.61 -13.84 -19.98
CA ASN A 172 21.44 -15.06 -19.99
C ASN A 172 21.19 -15.94 -18.75
N GLU A 173 21.02 -15.35 -17.57
CA GLU A 173 20.75 -16.07 -16.32
C GLU A 173 19.32 -16.63 -16.28
N ILE A 174 18.37 -16.01 -16.98
CA ILE A 174 17.02 -16.55 -17.15
C ILE A 174 17.05 -17.81 -18.00
N ALA A 175 17.82 -17.78 -19.11
CA ALA A 175 17.96 -18.94 -19.99
C ALA A 175 18.80 -20.07 -19.37
N ASN A 176 19.84 -19.72 -18.60
CA ASN A 176 20.78 -20.66 -18.00
C ASN A 176 21.12 -20.26 -16.55
N PRO A 177 20.24 -20.54 -15.57
CA PRO A 177 20.40 -20.06 -14.20
C PRO A 177 21.62 -20.65 -13.50
N LYS A 178 22.61 -19.80 -13.22
CA LYS A 178 23.84 -20.17 -12.48
C LYS A 178 24.04 -19.29 -11.25
N ASN A 179 23.62 -18.04 -11.35
CA ASN A 179 23.85 -17.01 -10.36
C ASN A 179 22.56 -16.55 -9.67
N ILE A 180 21.69 -17.51 -9.35
CA ILE A 180 20.42 -17.28 -8.65
C ILE A 180 20.48 -17.69 -7.18
N PHE A 181 19.65 -17.06 -6.36
CA PHE A 181 19.42 -17.51 -4.98
C PHE A 181 18.58 -18.79 -4.95
N SER A 182 18.85 -19.64 -3.96
CA SER A 182 18.08 -20.87 -3.75
C SER A 182 16.74 -20.57 -3.07
N TYR A 183 15.75 -21.41 -3.31
CA TYR A 183 14.40 -21.33 -2.74
C TYR A 183 13.99 -22.67 -2.13
N SER A 184 13.12 -22.65 -1.11
CA SER A 184 12.60 -23.84 -0.44
C SER A 184 11.21 -23.61 0.13
N ASP A 185 10.27 -24.50 -0.19
CA ASP A 185 8.89 -24.48 0.31
C ASP A 185 8.72 -24.83 1.80
N LYS A 186 9.79 -25.16 2.52
CA LYS A 186 9.71 -25.61 3.93
C LYS A 186 8.95 -24.63 4.82
N LEU A 187 9.24 -23.32 4.71
CA LEU A 187 8.54 -22.34 5.53
C LEU A 187 7.10 -22.12 5.05
N HIS A 188 6.84 -22.12 3.74
CA HIS A 188 5.48 -22.07 3.19
C HIS A 188 4.62 -23.24 3.68
N ASN A 189 5.16 -24.45 3.69
CA ASN A 189 4.50 -25.64 4.24
C ASN A 189 4.23 -25.51 5.75
N ARG A 190 5.19 -24.94 6.51
CA ARG A 190 4.96 -24.62 7.93
C ARG A 190 3.83 -23.62 8.09
N VAL A 191 3.84 -22.50 7.34
CA VAL A 191 2.78 -21.48 7.36
C VAL A 191 1.43 -22.14 7.11
N LYS A 192 1.31 -22.91 6.02
CA LYS A 192 0.10 -23.63 5.64
C LYS A 192 -0.46 -24.52 6.75
N SER A 193 0.43 -25.21 7.48
CA SER A 193 0.05 -26.11 8.58
C SER A 193 -0.26 -25.40 9.90
N LEU A 194 0.28 -24.20 10.10
CA LEU A 194 0.24 -23.48 11.38
C LEU A 194 -0.90 -22.47 11.45
N ILE A 195 -1.18 -21.78 10.35
CA ILE A 195 -2.09 -20.63 10.37
C ILE A 195 -3.56 -21.05 10.38
N ASP A 196 -4.34 -20.29 11.13
CA ASP A 196 -5.80 -20.31 11.15
C ASP A 196 -6.33 -18.86 11.10
N ILE A 197 -7.61 -18.67 11.39
CA ILE A 197 -8.26 -17.35 11.38
C ILE A 197 -7.59 -16.33 12.33
N ASN A 198 -6.90 -16.78 13.38
CA ASN A 198 -6.23 -15.90 14.35
C ASN A 198 -4.94 -15.28 13.80
N TYR A 199 -4.45 -15.73 12.63
CA TYR A 199 -3.31 -15.17 11.93
C TYR A 199 -3.72 -14.17 10.84
N LYS A 200 -5.03 -13.93 10.66
CA LYS A 200 -5.55 -13.01 9.66
C LYS A 200 -5.09 -11.58 9.96
N VAL A 201 -4.61 -10.90 8.93
CA VAL A 201 -4.31 -9.47 8.95
C VAL A 201 -5.60 -8.68 8.68
N ASN A 202 -5.90 -7.69 9.51
CA ASN A 202 -6.98 -6.70 9.34
C ASN A 202 -6.63 -5.42 10.12
N ALA A 203 -7.45 -4.38 9.97
CA ALA A 203 -7.24 -3.10 10.65
C ALA A 203 -7.83 -3.03 12.07
N ASN A 204 -8.58 -4.05 12.53
CA ASN A 204 -9.44 -3.94 13.71
C ASN A 204 -8.66 -3.60 14.99
N ASN A 205 -7.54 -4.25 15.25
CA ASN A 205 -6.74 -3.94 16.45
C ASN A 205 -5.97 -2.62 16.30
N ILE A 206 -5.59 -2.23 15.07
CA ILE A 206 -4.96 -0.93 14.80
C ILE A 206 -5.95 0.19 15.16
N LEU A 207 -7.18 0.10 14.64
CA LEU A 207 -8.27 1.03 14.94
C LEU A 207 -8.57 1.07 16.44
N ALA A 208 -8.71 -0.10 17.08
CA ALA A 208 -9.01 -0.17 18.51
C ALA A 208 -7.94 0.46 19.40
N LEU A 209 -6.66 0.32 19.05
CA LEU A 209 -5.56 0.94 19.80
C LEU A 209 -5.46 2.46 19.55
N ALA A 210 -5.83 2.91 18.36
CA ALA A 210 -5.88 4.31 17.99
C ALA A 210 -7.16 5.03 18.48
N ALA A 211 -8.17 4.29 18.92
CA ALA A 211 -9.42 4.85 19.40
C ALA A 211 -9.29 5.55 20.77
N ASN A 212 -10.16 6.54 20.98
CA ASN A 212 -10.47 7.17 22.27
C ASN A 212 -11.99 7.39 22.33
N GLY A 213 -12.72 6.38 22.83
CA GLY A 213 -14.15 6.29 22.61
C GLY A 213 -14.44 6.15 21.10
N SER A 214 -15.43 6.91 20.61
CA SER A 214 -15.79 6.97 19.19
C SER A 214 -14.83 7.76 18.30
N LYS A 215 -13.79 8.39 18.86
CA LYS A 215 -12.83 9.22 18.10
C LYS A 215 -11.53 8.48 17.81
N MET A 216 -10.92 8.80 16.67
CA MET A 216 -9.60 8.29 16.29
C MET A 216 -8.50 9.29 16.61
N LYS A 217 -7.39 8.83 17.20
CA LYS A 217 -6.24 9.69 17.56
C LYS A 217 -5.41 10.08 16.33
N HIS A 218 -5.25 9.19 15.38
CA HIS A 218 -4.37 9.35 14.22
C HIS A 218 -5.14 9.13 12.92
N GLU A 219 -4.86 9.94 11.90
CA GLU A 219 -5.42 9.77 10.54
C GLU A 219 -4.91 8.47 9.90
N MET A 220 -3.67 8.10 10.17
CA MET A 220 -3.05 6.87 9.64
C MET A 220 -3.79 5.59 10.08
N ALA A 221 -4.42 5.56 11.25
CA ALA A 221 -5.28 4.44 11.64
C ALA A 221 -6.59 4.41 10.83
N ILE A 222 -7.14 5.58 10.47
CA ILE A 222 -8.30 5.71 9.59
C ILE A 222 -7.93 5.26 8.17
N GLU A 223 -6.74 5.63 7.67
CA GLU A 223 -6.18 5.15 6.41
C GLU A 223 -6.13 3.62 6.37
N ALA A 224 -5.59 2.98 7.41
CA ALA A 224 -5.57 1.51 7.54
C ALA A 224 -6.98 0.92 7.46
N GLY A 225 -7.94 1.51 8.20
CA GLY A 225 -9.33 1.06 8.20
C GLY A 225 -10.02 1.20 6.84
N ILE A 226 -9.77 2.29 6.12
CA ILE A 226 -10.34 2.51 4.77
C ILE A 226 -9.74 1.52 3.77
N ILE A 227 -8.42 1.30 3.79
CA ILE A 227 -7.78 0.32 2.89
C ILE A 227 -8.32 -1.09 3.17
N ASP A 228 -8.40 -1.49 4.43
CA ASP A 228 -8.94 -2.80 4.81
C ASP A 228 -10.42 -2.94 4.41
N TYR A 229 -11.23 -1.89 4.60
CA TYR A 229 -12.63 -1.85 4.19
C TYR A 229 -12.79 -2.01 2.66
N ILE A 230 -12.05 -1.23 1.86
CA ILE A 230 -12.10 -1.28 0.40
C ILE A 230 -11.68 -2.67 -0.10
N LYS A 231 -10.65 -3.26 0.48
CA LYS A 231 -10.10 -4.57 0.04
C LYS A 231 -11.00 -5.75 0.39
N ASN A 232 -11.77 -5.67 1.46
CA ASN A 232 -12.54 -6.81 1.98
C ASN A 232 -14.07 -6.66 1.81
N THR A 233 -14.56 -5.51 1.33
CA THR A 233 -16.00 -5.25 1.16
C THR A 233 -16.35 -5.04 -0.31
N THR A 234 -17.14 -5.95 -0.87
CA THR A 234 -17.68 -5.82 -2.24
C THR A 234 -18.77 -4.76 -2.32
N ASN A 235 -18.87 -4.03 -3.43
CA ASN A 235 -19.88 -2.97 -3.65
C ASN A 235 -19.87 -1.90 -2.55
N ASN A 236 -18.69 -1.59 -2.03
CA ASN A 236 -18.52 -0.59 -0.99
C ASN A 236 -18.71 0.84 -1.53
N ILE A 237 -18.87 1.82 -0.64
CA ILE A 237 -19.16 3.22 -1.00
C ILE A 237 -18.06 3.89 -1.86
N PHE A 238 -16.82 3.44 -1.72
CA PHE A 238 -15.66 3.94 -2.45
C PHE A 238 -15.45 3.22 -3.79
N GLY A 239 -16.13 2.08 -4.03
CA GLY A 239 -15.96 1.23 -5.20
C GLY A 239 -14.83 0.19 -5.08
N ASP A 240 -14.67 -0.61 -6.13
CA ASP A 240 -13.66 -1.67 -6.23
C ASP A 240 -12.44 -1.20 -7.04
N TRP A 241 -11.24 -1.47 -6.54
CA TRP A 241 -9.98 -0.93 -7.06
C TRP A 241 -8.90 -2.01 -7.20
N ASP A 242 -8.28 -2.07 -8.39
CA ASP A 242 -7.21 -3.03 -8.69
C ASP A 242 -5.86 -2.62 -8.07
N TYR A 243 -5.62 -1.32 -7.97
CA TYR A 243 -4.48 -0.72 -7.28
C TYR A 243 -4.96 0.23 -6.20
N LEU A 244 -4.38 0.10 -5.01
CA LEU A 244 -4.61 0.96 -3.86
C LEU A 244 -3.31 1.14 -3.09
N SER A 245 -2.95 2.38 -2.77
CA SER A 245 -1.78 2.72 -1.97
C SER A 245 -2.07 3.92 -1.09
N HIS A 246 -1.48 3.94 0.09
CA HIS A 246 -1.46 5.14 0.93
C HIS A 246 -0.23 6.00 0.63
N GLN A 247 -0.30 7.29 0.99
CA GLN A 247 0.83 8.20 1.04
C GLN A 247 1.60 8.35 -0.29
N VAL A 248 0.86 8.42 -1.41
CA VAL A 248 1.41 8.54 -2.77
C VAL A 248 1.77 9.99 -3.09
N VAL A 249 2.98 10.22 -3.61
CA VAL A 249 3.47 11.57 -3.90
C VAL A 249 2.62 12.27 -4.95
N ALA A 250 2.20 13.50 -4.62
CA ALA A 250 1.28 14.31 -5.42
C ALA A 250 1.79 15.74 -5.60
N SER A 251 3.09 15.89 -5.84
CA SER A 251 3.73 17.18 -6.10
C SER A 251 4.99 17.02 -6.97
N PRO A 252 5.48 18.11 -7.60
CA PRO A 252 6.73 18.08 -8.34
C PRO A 252 7.90 17.61 -7.48
N PHE A 253 8.93 17.07 -8.12
CA PHE A 253 10.09 16.54 -7.40
C PHE A 253 10.79 17.66 -6.59
N LYS A 254 10.83 17.46 -5.27
CA LYS A 254 11.47 18.31 -4.25
C LYS A 254 12.01 17.40 -3.13
N PRO A 255 12.80 17.88 -2.15
CA PRO A 255 13.30 17.00 -1.09
C PRO A 255 12.15 16.24 -0.42
N VAL A 256 12.33 14.91 -0.22
CA VAL A 256 11.25 13.97 0.18
C VAL A 256 10.47 14.43 1.40
N HIS A 257 11.13 15.08 2.36
CA HIS A 257 10.49 15.61 3.57
C HIS A 257 9.41 16.68 3.31
N TYR A 258 9.50 17.40 2.19
CA TYR A 258 8.57 18.47 1.83
C TYR A 258 7.56 18.06 0.76
N MET A 259 7.55 16.78 0.35
CA MET A 259 6.63 16.30 -0.67
C MET A 259 5.21 16.19 -0.14
N ASP A 260 4.27 16.70 -0.93
CA ASP A 260 2.84 16.53 -0.67
C ASP A 260 2.47 15.10 -1.07
N LYS A 261 1.58 14.47 -0.30
CA LYS A 261 1.13 13.10 -0.50
C LYS A 261 -0.38 13.04 -0.43
N MET A 262 -0.98 12.30 -1.35
CA MET A 262 -2.37 11.87 -1.22
C MET A 262 -2.45 10.82 -0.12
N ASP A 263 -3.42 10.95 0.78
CA ASP A 263 -3.59 9.97 1.86
C ASP A 263 -3.86 8.58 1.28
N ILE A 264 -4.82 8.47 0.35
CA ILE A 264 -5.04 7.24 -0.43
C ILE A 264 -5.19 7.58 -1.92
N PHE A 265 -4.48 6.84 -2.75
CA PHE A 265 -4.57 6.86 -4.20
C PHE A 265 -4.82 5.46 -4.75
N GLY A 266 -5.61 5.37 -5.80
CA GLY A 266 -5.92 4.09 -6.44
C GLY A 266 -6.29 4.23 -7.91
N TYR A 267 -6.40 3.10 -8.59
CA TYR A 267 -7.02 3.03 -9.91
C TYR A 267 -7.59 1.63 -10.15
N ARG A 268 -8.50 1.55 -11.12
CA ARG A 268 -9.10 0.29 -11.57
C ARG A 268 -9.02 0.16 -13.08
N PHE A 269 -8.86 -1.05 -13.56
CA PHE A 269 -8.87 -1.39 -14.97
C PHE A 269 -10.30 -1.61 -15.46
N ILE A 270 -10.46 -1.55 -16.78
CA ILE A 270 -11.64 -2.10 -17.44
C ILE A 270 -11.58 -3.63 -17.26
N PRO A 271 -12.67 -4.30 -16.84
CA PRO A 271 -12.67 -5.75 -16.66
C PRO A 271 -12.08 -6.50 -17.87
N SER A 272 -11.17 -7.43 -17.61
CA SER A 272 -10.43 -8.22 -18.62
C SER A 272 -9.37 -7.47 -19.44
N PHE A 273 -9.10 -6.19 -19.16
CA PHE A 273 -8.05 -5.42 -19.81
C PHE A 273 -7.08 -4.83 -18.78
N THR A 274 -5.93 -4.33 -19.24
CA THR A 274 -4.99 -3.55 -18.43
C THR A 274 -5.14 -2.05 -18.66
N THR A 275 -6.23 -1.63 -19.30
CA THR A 275 -6.53 -0.21 -19.56
C THR A 275 -7.21 0.39 -18.35
N ILE A 276 -6.65 1.48 -17.82
CA ILE A 276 -7.22 2.17 -16.65
C ILE A 276 -8.58 2.79 -17.03
N SER A 277 -9.58 2.51 -16.20
CA SER A 277 -10.93 3.04 -16.29
C SER A 277 -11.10 4.29 -15.44
N LYS A 278 -10.69 4.21 -14.17
CA LYS A 278 -10.84 5.30 -13.18
C LYS A 278 -9.64 5.39 -12.25
N TYR A 279 -9.41 6.59 -11.73
CA TYR A 279 -8.51 6.92 -10.64
C TYR A 279 -9.31 7.29 -9.40
N LEU A 280 -8.76 6.96 -8.23
CA LEU A 280 -9.28 7.26 -6.91
C LEU A 280 -8.33 8.21 -6.19
N THR A 281 -8.89 9.20 -5.50
CA THR A 281 -8.19 9.92 -4.44
C THR A 281 -9.10 10.07 -3.22
N ILE A 282 -8.55 9.81 -2.04
CA ILE A 282 -9.23 10.03 -0.75
C ILE A 282 -8.33 10.92 0.10
N GLU A 283 -8.91 12.00 0.61
CA GLU A 283 -8.31 12.88 1.62
C GLU A 283 -9.03 12.65 2.96
N ILE A 284 -8.28 12.50 4.04
CA ILE A 284 -8.80 12.08 5.34
C ILE A 284 -8.60 13.21 6.35
N LYS A 285 -9.60 13.41 7.21
CA LYS A 285 -9.50 14.21 8.42
C LYS A 285 -9.98 13.41 9.61
N ARG A 286 -9.18 13.33 10.67
CA ARG A 286 -9.61 12.63 11.90
C ARG A 286 -10.68 13.39 12.68
N GLU A 287 -10.92 14.66 12.38
CA GLU A 287 -11.86 15.53 13.09
C GLU A 287 -13.02 15.94 12.17
N VAL A 288 -13.83 16.89 12.62
CA VAL A 288 -14.80 17.55 11.74
C VAL A 288 -14.04 18.30 10.65
N ALA A 289 -14.43 18.12 9.40
CA ALA A 289 -13.77 18.76 8.27
C ALA A 289 -13.93 20.28 8.31
N ASP A 290 -12.87 20.99 7.93
CA ASP A 290 -12.92 22.42 7.62
C ASP A 290 -12.99 22.65 6.10
N LYS A 291 -12.94 23.91 5.66
CA LYS A 291 -12.98 24.25 4.24
C LYS A 291 -11.69 23.94 3.49
N GLU A 292 -10.56 23.85 4.18
CA GLU A 292 -9.25 23.65 3.56
C GLU A 292 -9.16 22.27 2.91
N VAL A 293 -9.82 21.27 3.49
CA VAL A 293 -9.86 19.90 2.93
C VAL A 293 -10.39 19.84 1.50
N ILE A 294 -11.37 20.69 1.14
CA ILE A 294 -11.91 20.72 -0.21
C ILE A 294 -10.84 21.23 -1.18
N ASN A 295 -10.13 22.29 -0.81
CA ASN A 295 -9.06 22.85 -1.64
C ASN A 295 -7.88 21.87 -1.76
N GLN A 296 -7.52 21.19 -0.67
CA GLN A 296 -6.48 20.17 -0.66
C GLN A 296 -6.83 18.99 -1.59
N LEU A 297 -8.05 18.45 -1.49
CA LEU A 297 -8.51 17.38 -2.37
C LEU A 297 -8.56 17.84 -3.83
N MET A 298 -9.05 19.05 -4.10
CA MET A 298 -9.11 19.57 -5.47
C MET A 298 -7.73 19.77 -6.09
N LYS A 299 -6.71 20.14 -5.30
CA LYS A 299 -5.31 20.13 -5.74
C LYS A 299 -4.88 18.74 -6.22
N TYR A 300 -5.26 17.68 -5.51
CA TYR A 300 -4.96 16.30 -5.92
C TYR A 300 -5.77 15.84 -7.13
N VAL A 301 -7.03 16.26 -7.25
CA VAL A 301 -7.83 16.03 -8.47
C VAL A 301 -7.15 16.65 -9.70
N ASP A 302 -6.69 17.90 -9.60
CA ASP A 302 -6.00 18.57 -10.70
C ASP A 302 -4.62 17.93 -10.98
N TRP A 303 -3.89 17.50 -9.94
CA TRP A 303 -2.66 16.73 -10.09
C TRP A 303 -2.89 15.42 -10.84
N ILE A 304 -3.88 14.62 -10.43
CA ILE A 304 -4.22 13.37 -11.11
C ILE A 304 -4.64 13.63 -12.55
N ASN A 305 -5.37 14.73 -12.77
CA ASN A 305 -5.82 15.09 -14.10
C ASN A 305 -4.66 15.30 -15.06
N HIS A 306 -3.65 16.06 -14.61
CA HIS A 306 -2.45 16.38 -15.36
C HIS A 306 -1.54 15.16 -15.55
N GLU A 307 -1.31 14.40 -14.47
CA GLU A 307 -0.29 13.35 -14.44
C GLU A 307 -0.75 12.01 -15.00
N TYR A 308 -2.05 11.70 -14.92
CA TYR A 308 -2.56 10.35 -15.22
C TYR A 308 -3.71 10.34 -16.23
N SER A 309 -4.68 11.25 -16.13
CA SER A 309 -5.89 11.20 -17.00
C SER A 309 -5.81 12.05 -18.28
N PHE A 310 -4.70 12.76 -18.49
CA PHE A 310 -4.45 13.58 -19.69
C PHE A 310 -5.58 14.56 -20.03
N GLY A 311 -6.13 15.24 -19.02
CA GLY A 311 -7.23 16.21 -19.21
C GLY A 311 -8.64 15.63 -19.07
N ASP A 312 -8.81 14.31 -18.99
CA ASP A 312 -10.13 13.69 -18.81
C ASP A 312 -10.53 13.56 -17.33
N TYR A 313 -11.09 14.63 -16.77
CA TYR A 313 -11.60 14.63 -15.40
C TYR A 313 -12.67 13.56 -15.15
N SER A 314 -13.38 13.08 -16.18
CA SER A 314 -14.37 12.01 -16.00
C SER A 314 -13.75 10.71 -15.50
N MET A 315 -12.42 10.55 -15.56
CA MET A 315 -11.73 9.38 -15.02
C MET A 315 -11.53 9.43 -13.49
N ILE A 316 -11.84 10.53 -12.81
CA ILE A 316 -11.45 10.72 -11.40
C ILE A 316 -12.67 10.58 -10.47
N GLU A 317 -12.51 9.77 -9.42
CA GLU A 317 -13.43 9.66 -8.29
C GLU A 317 -12.70 10.19 -7.03
N ALA A 318 -13.35 11.11 -6.31
CA ALA A 318 -12.70 11.86 -5.24
C ALA A 318 -13.56 11.86 -3.98
N PHE A 319 -12.93 11.59 -2.83
CA PHE A 319 -13.62 11.49 -1.56
C PHE A 319 -12.91 12.30 -0.49
N VAL A 320 -13.68 12.98 0.36
CA VAL A 320 -13.20 13.41 1.67
C VAL A 320 -13.81 12.50 2.71
N VAL A 321 -12.98 11.98 3.63
CA VAL A 321 -13.45 11.17 4.77
C VAL A 321 -13.19 11.93 6.08
N ALA A 322 -14.23 12.18 6.87
CA ALA A 322 -14.13 12.95 8.12
C ALA A 322 -15.15 12.51 9.19
N GLN A 323 -15.04 13.02 10.43
CA GLN A 323 -16.05 12.72 11.48
C GLN A 323 -17.39 13.39 11.20
N ASP A 324 -17.38 14.57 10.59
CA ASP A 324 -18.57 15.27 10.15
C ASP A 324 -18.21 16.38 9.16
N PHE A 325 -19.25 16.93 8.51
CA PHE A 325 -19.12 18.02 7.55
C PHE A 325 -20.10 19.15 7.88
N PRO A 326 -19.59 20.32 8.31
CA PRO A 326 -20.40 21.52 8.47
C PRO A 326 -21.02 21.99 7.14
N GLU A 327 -22.15 22.70 7.21
CA GLU A 327 -22.87 23.17 6.01
C GLU A 327 -22.01 24.04 5.09
N GLU A 328 -21.08 24.81 5.65
CA GLU A 328 -20.15 25.64 4.89
C GLU A 328 -19.12 24.83 4.10
N VAL A 329 -18.78 23.62 4.56
CA VAL A 329 -17.93 22.68 3.81
C VAL A 329 -18.73 22.03 2.68
N VAL A 330 -19.98 21.64 2.95
CA VAL A 330 -20.91 21.12 1.93
C VAL A 330 -21.17 22.16 0.84
N ARG A 331 -21.41 23.42 1.22
CA ARG A 331 -21.55 24.54 0.27
C ARG A 331 -20.29 24.72 -0.57
N LEU A 332 -19.11 24.75 0.05
CA LEU A 332 -17.86 24.89 -0.69
C LEU A 332 -17.63 23.72 -1.65
N ARG A 333 -17.98 22.49 -1.27
CA ARG A 333 -17.93 21.32 -2.17
C ARG A 333 -18.80 21.52 -3.40
N ASN A 334 -20.02 22.04 -3.26
CA ASN A 334 -20.94 22.30 -4.38
C ASN A 334 -20.46 23.46 -5.28
N GLU A 335 -19.75 24.42 -4.70
CA GLU A 335 -19.19 25.57 -5.42
C GLU A 335 -17.89 25.23 -6.15
N ALA A 336 -16.92 24.63 -5.45
CA ALA A 336 -15.54 24.45 -5.91
C ALA A 336 -15.20 23.01 -6.35
N GLY A 337 -15.96 22.01 -5.89
CA GLY A 337 -15.78 20.59 -6.19
C GLY A 337 -16.25 20.17 -7.58
N LYS A 338 -16.09 21.05 -8.58
CA LYS A 338 -16.52 20.83 -9.97
C LYS A 338 -15.48 21.34 -10.97
N ARG A 339 -15.47 20.73 -12.15
CA ARG A 339 -14.61 21.13 -13.28
C ARG A 339 -15.39 21.08 -14.59
N THR A 340 -15.12 22.04 -15.47
CA THR A 340 -15.61 22.03 -16.85
C THR A 340 -14.42 21.76 -17.75
N PHE A 341 -14.53 20.80 -18.66
CA PHE A 341 -13.45 20.38 -19.54
C PHE A 341 -13.99 19.95 -20.91
N VAL A 342 -13.10 19.70 -21.86
CA VAL A 342 -13.46 19.26 -23.21
C VAL A 342 -13.00 17.83 -23.43
N LYS A 343 -13.89 17.00 -23.99
CA LYS A 343 -13.58 15.62 -24.39
C LYS A 343 -13.77 15.46 -25.90
N GLY A 344 -12.86 14.72 -26.53
CA GLY A 344 -12.81 14.56 -27.98
C GLY A 344 -12.17 15.76 -28.69
N ARG A 345 -11.60 15.52 -29.88
CA ARG A 345 -11.05 16.59 -30.74
C ARG A 345 -12.00 17.01 -31.86
N HIS A 346 -12.66 16.03 -32.49
CA HIS A 346 -13.59 16.25 -33.59
C HIS A 346 -14.75 15.21 -33.54
N PRO A 347 -15.94 15.55 -33.00
CA PRO A 347 -16.31 16.83 -32.39
C PRO A 347 -15.73 16.99 -30.97
N ALA A 348 -15.44 18.22 -30.60
CA ALA A 348 -15.15 18.59 -29.22
C ALA A 348 -16.47 18.72 -28.44
N VAL A 349 -16.58 18.04 -27.30
CA VAL A 349 -17.77 18.06 -26.44
C VAL A 349 -17.40 18.64 -25.08
N THR A 350 -18.13 19.68 -24.65
CA THR A 350 -18.00 20.22 -23.30
C THR A 350 -18.61 19.24 -22.28
N MET A 351 -17.82 18.90 -21.27
CA MET A 351 -18.17 17.99 -20.19
C MET A 351 -18.05 18.69 -18.84
N HIS A 352 -18.81 18.19 -17.86
CA HIS A 352 -18.75 18.66 -16.47
C HIS A 352 -18.42 17.48 -15.55
N TRP A 353 -17.54 17.72 -14.60
CA TRP A 353 -17.17 16.80 -13.53
C TRP A 353 -17.61 17.38 -12.20
N SER A 354 -18.19 16.53 -11.34
CA SER A 354 -18.64 16.89 -9.99
C SER A 354 -18.68 15.66 -9.09
N SER A 355 -17.67 14.79 -9.19
CA SER A 355 -17.62 13.48 -8.51
C SER A 355 -16.95 13.54 -7.13
N LEU A 356 -16.86 14.72 -6.52
CA LEU A 356 -16.35 14.88 -5.16
C LEU A 356 -17.47 14.50 -4.17
N ARG A 357 -17.24 13.47 -3.37
CA ARG A 357 -18.18 12.95 -2.36
C ARG A 357 -17.66 13.14 -0.95
N LEU A 358 -18.55 13.46 0.00
CA LEU A 358 -18.22 13.67 1.41
C LEU A 358 -18.69 12.47 2.22
N ILE A 359 -17.76 11.76 2.86
CA ILE A 359 -18.03 10.50 3.56
C ILE A 359 -17.75 10.68 5.05
N LYS A 360 -18.78 10.53 5.88
CA LYS A 360 -18.64 10.48 7.32
C LYS A 360 -18.17 9.09 7.73
N TYR A 361 -17.14 9.01 8.56
CA TYR A 361 -16.76 7.76 9.21
C TYR A 361 -17.29 7.69 10.65
N ILE A 362 -17.62 6.49 11.09
CA ILE A 362 -18.03 6.19 12.47
C ILE A 362 -17.23 4.97 12.93
N TYR A 363 -16.56 5.07 14.07
CA TYR A 363 -15.90 3.92 14.66
C TYR A 363 -16.87 3.13 15.54
N ASN A 364 -17.01 1.84 15.26
CA ASN A 364 -17.81 0.93 16.06
C ASN A 364 -16.92 0.16 17.04
N GLU A 365 -17.01 0.47 18.33
CA GLU A 365 -16.18 -0.16 19.38
C GLU A 365 -16.40 -1.67 19.52
N HIS A 366 -17.56 -2.19 19.13
CA HIS A 366 -17.90 -3.60 19.28
C HIS A 366 -17.27 -4.45 18.17
N THR A 367 -17.40 -4.00 16.92
CA THR A 367 -16.80 -4.69 15.76
C THR A 367 -15.33 -4.30 15.55
N LYS A 368 -14.92 -3.15 16.09
CA LYS A 368 -13.64 -2.48 15.88
C LYS A 368 -13.40 -2.06 14.44
N GLU A 369 -14.48 -1.76 13.72
CA GLU A 369 -14.45 -1.40 12.30
C GLU A 369 -14.90 0.05 12.10
N LEU A 370 -14.62 0.58 10.91
CA LEU A 370 -15.16 1.85 10.46
C LEU A 370 -16.42 1.62 9.62
N GLU A 371 -17.47 2.36 9.95
CA GLU A 371 -18.69 2.47 9.15
C GLU A 371 -18.66 3.79 8.39
N PHE A 372 -19.19 3.79 7.16
CA PHE A 372 -19.11 4.93 6.26
C PHE A 372 -20.49 5.35 5.77
N ILE A 373 -20.78 6.65 5.84
CA ILE A 373 -22.07 7.23 5.46
C ILE A 373 -21.83 8.43 4.55
N GLU A 374 -22.49 8.46 3.40
CA GLU A 374 -22.42 9.63 2.51
C GLU A 374 -23.19 10.82 3.09
N LYS A 375 -22.59 12.01 3.00
CA LYS A 375 -23.25 13.28 3.26
C LYS A 375 -23.63 13.92 1.94
N GLU A 376 -24.94 14.07 1.74
CA GLU A 376 -25.54 14.71 0.55
C GLU A 376 -25.20 16.20 0.40
#